data_AF-G0PF93-F1
#
_entry.id   AF-G0PF93-F1
#
_cell.length_a   1.000
_cell.length_b   1.000
_cell.length_c   1.000
_cell.angle_alpha   90.00
_cell.angle_beta   90.00
_cell.angle_gamma   90.00
#
_symmetry.space_group_name_H-M   'P 1'
#
loop_
_entity.id
_entity.type
_entity.pdbx_description
1 polymer ?
#
loop_
_entity_poly.entity_id
_entity_poly.type
_entity_poly.pdbx_seq_one_letter_code
_entity_poly.pdbx_strand_id
1 'polypeptide(L)'
;MPFGTLPVLYVDGKPLGQSHAISRFLARQYGINGRCPWEEAQVNAIADQFKDYFNDIRTYNLVKMGFAQGDADKLYKETFLPNFKKNYAFFTSYLKASGAGFLIGDSLSWVDLLVAQHTSDLLPDSGSVFATSASIFDEFPELKAHQKKIHSIPNIKKWIETRPVTPL
;
A
#
# COMPACT_ATOMS: atom_id res chain seq x y z
N MET A 1 -18.10 -7.17 15.03
CA MET A 1 -16.65 -7.21 14.77
C MET A 1 -16.16 -8.65 14.98
N PRO A 2 -15.99 -9.45 13.92
CA PRO A 2 -15.69 -10.89 14.05
C PRO A 2 -14.47 -11.22 14.93
N PHE A 3 -13.46 -10.34 14.92
CA PHE A 3 -12.20 -10.52 15.66
C PHE A 3 -11.91 -9.40 16.65
N GLY A 4 -12.92 -8.60 17.05
CA GLY A 4 -12.72 -7.46 17.95
C GLY A 4 -11.88 -6.30 17.39
N THR A 5 -11.61 -6.30 16.08
CA THR A 5 -10.79 -5.29 15.39
C THR A 5 -11.53 -4.71 14.18
N LEU A 6 -11.09 -3.53 13.75
CA LEU A 6 -11.45 -2.89 12.48
C LEU A 6 -10.33 -3.10 11.45
N PRO A 7 -10.63 -3.03 10.14
CA PRO A 7 -11.95 -2.79 9.53
C PRO A 7 -12.87 -4.03 9.50
N VAL A 8 -14.18 -3.78 9.35
CA VAL A 8 -15.22 -4.80 9.11
C VAL A 8 -16.13 -4.32 7.98
N LEU A 9 -16.28 -5.13 6.94
CA LEU A 9 -17.28 -4.95 5.88
C LEU A 9 -18.56 -5.70 6.25
N TYR A 10 -19.72 -5.11 5.99
CA TYR A 10 -21.01 -5.81 6.08
C TYR A 10 -21.60 -5.96 4.68
N VAL A 11 -21.93 -7.19 4.28
CA VAL A 11 -22.61 -7.50 3.02
C VAL A 11 -23.92 -8.20 3.36
N ASP A 12 -25.05 -7.53 3.11
CA ASP A 12 -26.39 -8.02 3.49
C ASP A 12 -26.47 -8.45 4.96
N GLY A 13 -25.91 -7.63 5.85
CA GLY A 13 -25.85 -7.90 7.28
C GLY A 13 -24.79 -8.92 7.72
N LYS A 14 -24.07 -9.58 6.80
CA LYS A 14 -23.02 -10.56 7.13
C LYS A 14 -21.67 -9.85 7.34
N PRO A 15 -21.02 -9.99 8.50
CA PRO A 15 -19.76 -9.33 8.78
C PRO A 15 -18.55 -10.09 8.19
N LEU A 16 -17.65 -9.37 7.53
CA LEU A 16 -16.34 -9.83 7.09
C LEU A 16 -15.26 -8.92 7.70
N GLY A 17 -14.38 -9.48 8.54
CA GLY A 17 -13.21 -8.77 9.09
C GLY A 17 -11.96 -8.92 8.21
N GLN A 18 -10.84 -8.34 8.68
CA GLN A 18 -9.51 -8.36 8.04
C GLN A 18 -9.42 -7.55 6.74
N SER A 19 -8.61 -6.48 6.76
CA SER A 19 -8.48 -5.54 5.64
C SER A 19 -8.16 -6.22 4.30
N HIS A 20 -7.21 -7.16 4.26
CA HIS A 20 -6.83 -7.85 3.02
C HIS A 20 -7.93 -8.81 2.53
N ALA A 21 -8.69 -9.45 3.44
CA ALA A 21 -9.81 -10.30 3.06
C ALA A 21 -10.95 -9.46 2.46
N ILE A 22 -11.23 -8.30 3.07
CA ILE A 22 -12.21 -7.32 2.59
C ILE A 22 -11.78 -6.79 1.21
N SER A 23 -10.54 -6.30 1.08
CA SER A 23 -10.02 -5.77 -0.18
C SER A 23 -10.08 -6.81 -1.30
N ARG A 24 -9.64 -8.04 -1.04
CA ARG A 24 -9.70 -9.14 -2.02
C ARG A 24 -11.13 -9.51 -2.39
N PHE A 25 -12.05 -9.57 -1.42
CA PHE A 25 -13.46 -9.85 -1.69
C PHE A 25 -14.05 -8.80 -2.65
N LEU A 26 -13.89 -7.52 -2.34
CA LEU A 26 -14.37 -6.42 -3.20
C LEU A 26 -13.65 -6.41 -4.55
N ALA A 27 -12.33 -6.62 -4.56
CA ALA A 27 -11.54 -6.66 -5.78
C ALA A 27 -12.02 -7.73 -6.77
N ARG A 28 -12.42 -8.91 -6.27
CA ARG A 28 -13.01 -9.97 -7.11
C ARG A 28 -14.37 -9.56 -7.68
N GLN A 29 -15.21 -8.88 -6.90
CA GLN A 29 -16.52 -8.41 -7.38
C GLN A 29 -16.39 -7.35 -8.48
N TYR A 30 -15.36 -6.51 -8.40
CA TYR A 30 -15.17 -5.38 -9.33
C TYR A 30 -14.05 -5.59 -10.35
N GLY A 31 -13.54 -6.81 -10.51
CA GLY A 31 -12.60 -7.16 -11.59
C GLY A 31 -11.19 -6.59 -11.43
N ILE A 32 -10.73 -6.31 -10.21
CA ILE A 32 -9.38 -5.78 -9.92
C ILE A 32 -8.56 -6.74 -9.02
N ASN A 33 -8.76 -8.05 -9.17
CA ASN A 33 -8.00 -9.07 -8.44
C ASN A 33 -7.02 -9.88 -9.31
N GLY A 34 -6.74 -9.46 -10.55
CA GLY A 34 -6.03 -10.26 -11.56
C GLY A 34 -6.99 -10.92 -12.54
N ARG A 35 -6.53 -11.20 -13.77
CA ARG A 35 -7.38 -11.68 -14.88
C ARG A 35 -7.52 -13.20 -14.95
N CYS A 36 -6.62 -13.92 -14.30
CA CYS A 36 -6.64 -15.38 -14.26
C CYS A 36 -6.17 -15.89 -12.89
N PRO A 37 -6.38 -17.17 -12.56
CA PRO A 37 -6.02 -17.72 -11.26
C PRO A 37 -4.54 -17.50 -10.87
N TRP A 38 -3.63 -17.49 -11.85
CA TRP A 38 -2.22 -17.23 -11.60
C TRP A 38 -1.95 -15.76 -11.24
N GLU A 39 -2.53 -14.81 -11.97
CA GLU A 39 -2.43 -13.39 -11.62
C GLU A 39 -3.08 -13.10 -10.25
N GLU A 40 -4.21 -13.74 -9.94
CA GLU A 40 -4.82 -13.63 -8.60
C GLU A 40 -3.86 -14.10 -7.50
N ALA A 41 -3.13 -15.19 -7.74
CA ALA A 41 -2.13 -15.71 -6.80
C ALA A 41 -0.96 -14.74 -6.64
N GLN A 42 -0.47 -14.14 -7.72
CA GLN A 42 0.61 -13.15 -7.67
C GLN A 42 0.18 -11.86 -6.97
N VAL A 43 -1.04 -11.37 -7.24
CA VAL A 43 -1.66 -10.25 -6.51
C VAL A 43 -1.69 -10.55 -5.01
N ASN A 44 -2.09 -11.76 -4.62
CA ASN A 44 -2.09 -12.16 -3.21
C ASN A 44 -0.68 -12.20 -2.61
N ALA A 45 0.30 -12.73 -3.35
CA ALA A 45 1.69 -12.77 -2.89
C ALA A 45 2.26 -11.37 -2.65
N ILE A 46 1.98 -10.40 -3.53
CA ILE A 46 2.40 -9.00 -3.32
C ILE A 46 1.71 -8.39 -2.10
N ALA A 47 0.42 -8.64 -1.93
CA ALA A 47 -0.31 -8.14 -0.77
C ALA A 47 0.25 -8.69 0.55
N ASP A 48 0.55 -9.99 0.60
CA ASP A 48 1.11 -10.62 1.79
C ASP A 48 2.55 -10.14 2.04
N GLN A 49 3.36 -9.95 0.99
CA GLN A 49 4.68 -9.33 1.11
C GLN A 49 4.60 -7.89 1.63
N PHE A 50 3.61 -7.11 1.19
CA PHE A 50 3.36 -5.77 1.73
C PHE A 50 2.96 -5.82 3.20
N LYS A 51 2.16 -6.82 3.61
CA LYS A 51 1.79 -7.02 5.01
C LYS A 51 3.01 -7.36 5.87
N ASP A 52 3.89 -8.22 5.39
CA ASP A 52 5.15 -8.56 6.08
C ASP A 52 6.04 -7.32 6.23
N TYR A 53 6.22 -6.55 5.14
CA TYR A 53 6.89 -5.26 5.18
C TYR A 53 6.29 -4.31 6.23
N PHE A 54 4.95 -4.17 6.25
CA PHE A 54 4.27 -3.27 7.16
C PHE A 54 4.41 -3.71 8.63
N ASN A 55 4.50 -5.02 8.87
CA ASN A 55 4.81 -5.58 10.19
C ASN A 55 6.26 -5.32 10.59
N ASP A 56 7.22 -5.46 9.67
CA ASP A 56 8.64 -5.21 9.93
C ASP A 56 8.92 -3.75 10.33
N ILE A 57 8.15 -2.80 9.80
CA ILE A 57 8.26 -1.37 10.14
C ILE A 57 7.29 -0.92 11.24
N ARG A 58 6.54 -1.84 11.86
CA ARG A 58 5.44 -1.50 12.78
C ARG A 58 5.89 -0.63 13.95
N THR A 59 7.03 -0.93 14.57
CA THR A 59 7.53 -0.16 15.71
C THR A 59 7.83 1.28 15.34
N TYR A 60 8.49 1.51 14.19
CA TYR A 60 8.72 2.84 13.64
C TYR A 60 7.40 3.58 13.40
N ASN A 61 6.43 2.92 12.77
CA ASN A 61 5.12 3.49 12.48
C ASN A 61 4.36 3.86 13.76
N LEU A 62 4.37 3.02 14.80
CA LEU A 62 3.71 3.33 16.08
C LEU A 62 4.33 4.54 16.77
N VAL A 63 5.66 4.70 16.71
CA VAL A 63 6.34 5.89 17.24
C VAL A 63 5.97 7.14 16.44
N LYS A 64 5.97 7.06 15.10
CA LYS A 64 5.56 8.17 14.22
C LYS A 64 4.10 8.58 14.41
N MET A 65 3.22 7.65 14.75
CA MET A 65 1.81 7.92 15.08
C MET A 65 1.59 8.43 16.51
N GLY A 66 2.62 8.43 17.37
CA GLY A 66 2.49 8.78 18.79
C GLY A 66 1.83 7.70 19.65
N PHE A 67 1.70 6.48 19.15
CA PHE A 67 1.14 5.33 19.89
C PHE A 67 2.18 4.52 20.67
N ALA A 68 3.47 4.82 20.48
CA ALA A 68 4.57 4.25 21.25
C ALA A 68 5.65 5.31 21.50
N GLN A 69 6.42 5.15 22.57
CA GLN A 69 7.63 5.93 22.82
C GLN A 69 8.82 5.29 22.10
N GLY A 70 9.72 6.11 21.56
CA GLY A 70 10.96 5.64 20.94
C GLY A 70 11.71 6.75 20.19
N ASP A 71 12.95 6.46 19.83
CA ASP A 71 13.77 7.33 18.98
C ASP A 71 13.41 7.07 17.50
N ALA A 72 12.62 7.98 16.92
CA ALA A 72 12.16 7.87 15.55
C ALA A 72 13.31 7.89 14.53
N ASP A 73 14.39 8.65 14.78
CA ASP A 73 15.53 8.76 13.87
C ASP A 73 16.37 7.49 13.88
N LYS A 74 16.54 6.87 15.06
CA LYS A 74 17.18 5.56 15.20
C LYS A 74 16.37 4.48 14.49
N LEU A 75 15.06 4.40 14.78
CA LEU A 75 14.16 3.43 14.15
C LEU A 75 14.06 3.63 12.63
N TYR A 76 14.15 4.87 12.15
CA TYR A 76 14.22 5.16 10.73
C TYR A 76 15.43 4.49 10.08
N LYS A 77 16.61 4.68 10.66
CA LYS A 77 17.88 4.16 10.11
C LYS A 77 18.02 2.64 10.24
N GLU A 78 17.64 2.09 11.38
CA GLU A 78 17.87 0.68 11.72
C GLU A 78 16.74 -0.24 11.26
N THR A 79 15.51 0.27 11.11
CA THR A 79 14.34 -0.58 10.83
C THR A 79 13.60 -0.14 9.56
N PHE A 80 13.13 1.11 9.49
CA PHE A 80 12.29 1.54 8.37
C PHE A 80 13.05 1.54 7.04
N LEU A 81 14.18 2.24 6.96
CA LEU A 81 14.91 2.43 5.70
C LEU A 81 15.40 1.11 5.09
N PRO A 82 16.00 0.16 5.84
CA PRO A 82 16.40 -1.13 5.28
C PRO A 82 15.21 -1.95 4.76
N ASN A 83 14.11 -2.02 5.53
CA ASN A 83 12.92 -2.78 5.15
C ASN A 83 12.17 -2.12 3.98
N PHE A 84 12.12 -0.78 3.94
CA PHE A 84 11.62 -0.02 2.80
C PHE A 84 12.42 -0.38 1.55
N LYS A 85 13.76 -0.22 1.58
CA LYS A 85 14.62 -0.49 0.42
C LYS A 85 14.47 -1.91 -0.11
N LYS A 86 14.48 -2.90 0.80
CA LYS A 86 14.29 -4.32 0.44
C LYS A 86 12.97 -4.54 -0.30
N ASN A 87 11.86 -4.06 0.26
CA ASN A 87 10.53 -4.33 -0.31
C ASN A 87 10.23 -3.48 -1.56
N TYR A 88 10.69 -2.22 -1.60
CA TYR A 88 10.58 -1.38 -2.78
C TYR A 88 11.42 -1.90 -3.95
N ALA A 89 12.54 -2.59 -3.69
CA ALA A 89 13.28 -3.31 -4.72
C ALA A 89 12.46 -4.48 -5.30
N PHE A 90 11.74 -5.24 -4.46
CA PHE A 90 10.82 -6.28 -4.92
C PHE A 90 9.68 -5.69 -5.75
N PHE A 91 8.97 -4.67 -5.28
CA PHE A 91 7.86 -4.08 -6.03
C PHE A 91 8.33 -3.46 -7.36
N THR A 92 9.52 -2.85 -7.37
CA THR A 92 10.14 -2.35 -8.61
C THR A 92 10.44 -3.48 -9.59
N SER A 93 10.88 -4.65 -9.14
CA SER A 93 11.12 -5.78 -10.05
C SER A 93 9.82 -6.30 -10.68
N TYR A 94 8.71 -6.32 -9.94
CA TYR A 94 7.39 -6.64 -10.47
C TYR A 94 6.91 -5.61 -11.49
N LEU A 95 7.05 -4.31 -11.23
CA LEU A 95 6.72 -3.26 -12.20
C LEU A 95 7.51 -3.39 -13.50
N LYS A 96 8.81 -3.68 -13.39
CA LYS A 96 9.68 -3.90 -14.55
C LYS A 96 9.27 -5.14 -15.34
N ALA A 97 8.94 -6.23 -14.65
CA ALA A 97 8.52 -7.48 -15.28
C ALA A 97 7.16 -7.35 -15.98
N SER A 98 6.21 -6.60 -15.41
CA SER A 98 4.92 -6.28 -16.04
C SER A 98 5.10 -5.46 -17.32
N GLY A 99 5.95 -4.42 -17.28
CA GLY A 99 6.16 -3.49 -18.39
C GLY A 99 4.96 -2.57 -18.71
N ALA A 100 3.80 -2.76 -18.06
CA ALA A 100 2.59 -1.98 -18.29
C ALA A 100 2.37 -0.86 -17.26
N GLY A 101 3.25 -0.76 -16.26
CA GLY A 101 3.11 0.19 -15.15
C GLY A 101 2.06 -0.21 -14.12
N PHE A 102 1.71 -1.50 -14.04
CA PHE A 102 0.96 -2.12 -12.95
C PHE A 102 1.85 -3.19 -12.31
N LEU A 103 1.59 -3.56 -11.06
CA LEU A 103 2.41 -4.54 -10.37
C LEU A 103 2.29 -5.93 -10.99
N ILE A 104 1.10 -6.32 -11.45
CA ILE A 104 0.81 -7.62 -12.07
C ILE A 104 0.03 -7.39 -13.36
N GLY A 105 0.42 -8.10 -14.42
CA GLY A 105 -0.23 -8.03 -15.73
C GLY A 105 -0.20 -6.62 -16.32
N ASP A 106 -1.27 -6.25 -17.00
CA ASP A 106 -1.42 -5.03 -17.81
C ASP A 106 -2.64 -4.17 -17.40
N SER A 107 -3.27 -4.47 -16.26
CA SER A 107 -4.41 -3.71 -15.74
C SER A 107 -4.36 -3.54 -14.22
N LEU A 108 -5.14 -2.57 -13.74
CA LEU A 108 -5.27 -2.25 -12.33
C LEU A 108 -5.67 -3.47 -11.50
N SER A 109 -4.93 -3.72 -10.43
CA SER A 109 -5.27 -4.62 -9.36
C SER A 109 -5.35 -3.87 -8.02
N TRP A 110 -5.97 -4.45 -7.00
CA TRP A 110 -6.08 -3.81 -5.70
C TRP A 110 -4.72 -3.64 -4.99
N VAL A 111 -3.68 -4.41 -5.34
CA VAL A 111 -2.33 -4.19 -4.81
C VAL A 111 -1.66 -2.95 -5.39
N ASP A 112 -2.05 -2.53 -6.59
CA ASP A 112 -1.62 -1.24 -7.12
C ASP A 112 -2.15 -0.09 -6.25
N LEU A 113 -3.39 -0.18 -5.78
CA LEU A 113 -3.97 0.80 -4.85
C LEU A 113 -3.22 0.82 -3.52
N LEU A 114 -2.90 -0.35 -2.97
CA LEU A 114 -2.19 -0.53 -1.71
C LEU A 114 -0.79 0.12 -1.75
N VAL A 115 0.00 -0.22 -2.78
CA VAL A 115 1.37 0.27 -2.92
C VAL A 115 1.41 1.75 -3.34
N ALA A 116 0.48 2.20 -4.21
CA ALA A 116 0.41 3.60 -4.61
C ALA A 116 0.02 4.51 -3.44
N GLN A 117 -0.97 4.12 -2.63
CA GLN A 117 -1.36 4.91 -1.47
C GLN A 117 -0.21 5.02 -0.47
N HIS A 118 0.41 3.89 -0.09
CA HIS A 118 1.55 3.90 0.84
C HIS A 118 2.72 4.75 0.31
N THR A 119 3.04 4.63 -0.99
CA THR A 119 4.06 5.48 -1.62
C THR A 119 3.68 6.96 -1.56
N SER A 120 2.40 7.29 -1.75
CA SER A 120 1.89 8.65 -1.64
C SER A 120 2.04 9.19 -0.22
N ASP A 121 1.78 8.39 0.81
CA ASP A 121 1.86 8.82 2.21
C ASP A 121 3.29 9.14 2.63
N LEU A 122 4.28 8.47 2.03
CA LEU A 122 5.71 8.72 2.29
C LEU A 122 6.27 9.97 1.59
N LEU A 123 5.57 10.57 0.63
CA LEU A 123 6.03 11.79 -0.06
C LEU A 123 5.99 13.01 0.88
N PRO A 124 6.90 13.98 0.73
CA PRO A 124 7.01 15.12 1.65
C PRO A 124 5.79 16.06 1.63
N ASP A 125 5.08 16.12 0.52
CA ASP A 125 3.89 16.95 0.31
C ASP A 125 2.57 16.22 0.63
N SER A 126 2.63 15.00 1.19
CA SER A 126 1.46 14.17 1.46
C SER A 126 0.59 14.67 2.62
N GLY A 127 1.17 15.46 3.54
CA GLY A 127 0.54 15.83 4.80
C GLY A 127 0.43 14.68 5.81
N SER A 128 0.97 13.49 5.48
CA SER A 128 0.98 12.32 6.34
C SER A 128 2.04 12.43 7.43
N VAL A 129 1.76 11.87 8.61
CA VAL A 129 2.78 11.68 9.65
C VAL A 129 3.94 10.80 9.18
N PHE A 130 3.74 9.96 8.17
CA PHE A 130 4.78 9.09 7.60
C PHE A 130 5.64 9.77 6.55
N ALA A 131 5.37 11.03 6.21
CA ALA A 131 6.13 11.76 5.21
C ALA A 131 7.64 11.70 5.48
N THR A 132 8.40 11.51 4.40
CA THR A 132 9.86 11.39 4.38
C THR A 132 10.47 12.35 3.36
N SER A 133 11.80 12.40 3.27
CA SER A 133 12.47 13.11 2.18
C SER A 133 12.10 12.50 0.82
N ALA A 134 11.86 13.34 -0.19
CA ALA A 134 11.63 12.89 -1.56
C ALA A 134 12.77 11.98 -2.09
N SER A 135 13.99 12.17 -1.58
CA SER A 135 15.18 11.40 -1.98
C SER A 135 15.11 9.92 -1.61
N ILE A 136 14.18 9.50 -0.74
CA ILE A 136 13.99 8.07 -0.44
C ILE A 136 13.60 7.26 -1.68
N PHE A 137 13.02 7.92 -2.69
CA PHE A 137 12.60 7.32 -3.95
C PHE A 137 13.61 7.47 -5.08
N ASP A 138 14.80 8.06 -4.85
CA ASP A 138 15.81 8.24 -5.90
C ASP A 138 16.29 6.90 -6.47
N GLU A 139 16.31 5.85 -5.64
CA GLU A 139 16.62 4.47 -6.04
C GLU A 139 15.42 3.73 -6.67
N PHE A 140 14.22 4.29 -6.60
CA PHE A 140 12.95 3.66 -7.02
C PHE A 140 12.05 4.59 -7.85
N PRO A 141 12.56 5.22 -8.93
CA PRO A 141 11.77 6.15 -9.74
C PRO A 141 10.53 5.51 -10.38
N GLU A 142 10.56 4.19 -10.64
CA GLU A 142 9.43 3.43 -11.18
C GLU A 142 8.23 3.41 -10.23
N LEU A 143 8.46 3.37 -8.91
CA LEU A 143 7.37 3.39 -7.92
C LEU A 143 6.75 4.78 -7.77
N LYS A 144 7.53 5.85 -7.96
CA LYS A 144 6.98 7.21 -8.05
C LYS A 144 6.12 7.37 -9.30
N ALA A 145 6.56 6.81 -10.44
CA ALA A 145 5.77 6.81 -11.67
C ALA A 145 4.49 5.97 -11.55
N HIS A 146 4.58 4.78 -10.92
CA HIS A 146 3.44 3.94 -10.59
C HIS A 146 2.42 4.68 -9.72
N GLN A 147 2.84 5.28 -8.61
CA GLN A 147 1.96 6.04 -7.73
C GLN A 147 1.20 7.14 -8.50
N LYS A 148 1.91 7.92 -9.32
CA LYS A 148 1.29 8.97 -10.14
C LYS A 148 0.28 8.41 -11.14
N LYS A 149 0.63 7.30 -11.81
CA LYS A 149 -0.27 6.60 -12.73
C LYS A 149 -1.55 6.17 -12.03
N ILE A 150 -1.46 5.46 -10.92
CA ILE A 150 -2.62 4.95 -10.18
C ILE A 150 -3.49 6.12 -9.67
N HIS A 151 -2.88 7.14 -9.06
CA HIS A 151 -3.61 8.28 -8.52
C HIS A 151 -4.22 9.18 -9.60
N SER A 152 -3.79 9.06 -10.87
CA SER A 152 -4.39 9.78 -12.00
C SER A 152 -5.64 9.11 -12.60
N ILE A 153 -5.95 7.87 -12.21
CA ILE A 153 -7.16 7.18 -12.68
C ILE A 153 -8.39 7.99 -12.24
N PRO A 154 -9.33 8.36 -13.14
CA PRO A 154 -10.34 9.37 -12.86
C PRO A 154 -11.14 9.17 -11.56
N ASN A 155 -11.59 7.95 -11.30
CA ASN A 155 -12.37 7.64 -10.09
C ASN A 155 -11.51 7.67 -8.81
N ILE A 156 -10.23 7.27 -8.91
CA ILE A 156 -9.28 7.32 -7.79
C ILE A 156 -8.91 8.77 -7.49
N LYS A 157 -8.58 9.55 -8.51
CA LYS A 157 -8.29 10.99 -8.41
C LYS A 157 -9.45 11.73 -7.73
N LYS A 158 -10.67 11.53 -8.23
CA LYS A 158 -11.89 12.13 -7.67
C LYS A 158 -12.07 11.75 -6.19
N TRP A 159 -11.83 10.49 -5.83
CA TRP A 159 -11.89 10.06 -4.44
C TRP A 159 -10.83 10.74 -3.58
N ILE A 160 -9.58 10.82 -4.03
CA ILE A 160 -8.49 11.49 -3.29
C ILE A 160 -8.80 12.99 -3.07
N GLU A 161 -9.38 13.66 -4.06
CA GLU A 161 -9.75 15.08 -3.98
C GLU A 161 -10.93 15.35 -3.02
N THR A 162 -11.75 14.34 -2.73
CA THR A 162 -13.00 14.51 -1.97
C THR A 162 -13.05 13.76 -0.64
N ARG A 163 -12.13 12.81 -0.41
CA ARG A 163 -12.05 12.06 0.84
C ARG A 163 -11.71 13.01 2.01
N PRO A 164 -12.12 12.68 3.24
CA PRO A 164 -11.69 13.43 4.42
C PRO A 164 -10.16 13.49 4.52
N VAL A 165 -9.63 14.67 4.83
CA VAL A 165 -8.20 14.85 5.07
C VAL A 165 -7.84 14.30 6.45
N THR A 166 -6.98 13.30 6.48
CA THR A 166 -6.47 12.68 7.72
C THR A 166 -4.94 12.73 7.76
N PRO A 167 -4.33 12.83 8.96
CA PRO A 167 -2.87 12.82 9.11
C PRO A 167 -2.26 11.42 9.02
N LEU A 168 -3.09 10.37 9.15
CA LEU A 168 -2.74 8.96 9.04
C LEU A 168 -3.17 8.41 7.69
#